data_AF-A0A960CA83-F1
#
_entry.id   AF-A0A960CA83-F1
#
_cell.length_a   1.000
_cell.length_b   1.000
_cell.length_c   1.000
_cell.angle_alpha   90.00
_cell.angle_beta   90.00
_cell.angle_gamma   90.00
#
_symmetry.space_group_name_H-M   'P 1'
#
loop_
_entity.id
_entity.type
_entity.pdbx_description
1 polymer ?
#
loop_
_entity_poly.entity_id
_entity_poly.type
_entity_poly.pdbx_seq_one_letter_code
_entity_poly.pdbx_strand_id
1 'polypeptide(L)' 'GIQEVATFSVDVEGPNGSVAVSNAHGTVTGAAGGVLLRPFARLISKNGDSVTTYGETWDMK' A
#
# COMPACT_ATOMS: atom_id res chain seq x y z
N GLY A 1 -14.63 -7.74 -4.54
CA GLY A 1 -13.81 -7.13 -5.61
C GLY A 1 -12.44 -6.79 -5.05
N ILE A 2 -11.53 -6.24 -5.86
CA ILE A 2 -10.23 -5.75 -5.39
C ILE A 2 -10.45 -4.45 -4.61
N GLN A 3 -9.78 -4.30 -3.47
CA GLN A 3 -9.75 -3.06 -2.69
C GLN A 3 -8.31 -2.60 -2.50
N GLU A 4 -8.10 -1.28 -2.52
CA GLU A 4 -6.82 -0.64 -2.18
C GLU A 4 -6.96 0.01 -0.80
N VAL A 5 -6.01 -0.23 0.09
CA VAL A 5 -5.95 0.36 1.42
C VAL A 5 -4.58 1.04 1.57
N ALA A 6 -4.57 2.34 1.87
CA ALA A 6 -3.34 3.07 2.15
C ALA A 6 -3.01 2.96 3.65
N THR A 7 -1.92 2.28 3.99
CA THR A 7 -1.42 2.22 5.37
C THR A 7 -1.03 3.60 5.90
N PHE A 8 -0.46 4.44 5.04
CA PHE A 8 -0.23 5.86 5.27
C PHE A 8 -0.25 6.62 3.94
N SER A 9 -0.47 7.94 4.02
CA SER A 9 -0.33 8.87 2.90
C SER A 9 0.12 10.20 3.50
N VAL A 10 1.29 10.68 3.09
CA VAL A 10 1.94 11.86 3.68
C VAL A 10 2.62 12.67 2.59
N ASP A 11 2.73 13.97 2.82
CA ASP A 11 3.51 14.85 1.96
C ASP A 11 5.01 14.59 2.13
N VAL A 12 5.76 14.71 1.04
CA VAL A 12 7.22 14.60 1.00
C VAL A 12 7.80 15.69 0.10
N GLU A 13 9.03 16.14 0.39
CA GLU A 13 9.73 17.15 -0.40
C GLU A 13 11.22 16.82 -0.54
N GLY A 14 11.87 17.44 -1.53
CA GLY A 14 13.28 17.22 -1.83
C GLY A 14 13.54 16.02 -2.75
N PRO A 15 14.81 15.77 -3.11
CA PRO A 15 15.17 14.73 -4.07
C PRO A 15 15.11 13.30 -3.52
N ASN A 16 15.10 13.13 -2.19
CA ASN A 16 15.05 11.83 -1.51
C ASN A 16 14.24 11.95 -0.22
N GLY A 17 13.59 10.87 0.20
CA GLY A 17 12.86 10.79 1.47
C GLY A 17 12.57 9.35 1.88
N SER A 18 12.34 9.11 3.17
CA SER A 18 11.97 7.79 3.69
C SER A 18 10.89 7.94 4.76
N VAL A 19 9.91 7.06 4.70
CA VAL A 19 8.83 6.93 5.70
C VAL A 19 8.70 5.45 5.99
N ALA A 20 8.66 5.09 7.27
CA ALA A 20 8.58 3.72 7.72
C ALA A 20 7.38 3.51 8.64
N VAL A 21 6.83 2.30 8.63
CA VAL A 21 5.73 1.88 9.48
C VAL A 21 6.05 0.52 10.10
N SER A 22 5.61 0.30 11.33
CA SER A 22 5.73 -0.98 12.03
C SER A 22 4.39 -1.34 12.67
N ASN A 23 4.04 -2.63 12.67
CA ASN A 23 2.85 -3.19 13.31
C ASN A 23 1.52 -2.50 12.93
N ALA A 24 1.37 -2.05 11.69
CA ALA A 24 0.08 -1.58 11.20
C ALA A 24 -0.92 -2.73 11.14
N HIS A 25 -2.15 -2.48 11.58
CA HIS A 25 -3.20 -3.50 11.66
C HIS A 25 -4.22 -3.33 10.52
N GLY A 26 -4.54 -4.45 9.86
CA GLY A 26 -5.60 -4.55 8.87
C GLY A 26 -6.41 -5.82 9.11
N THR A 27 -7.73 -5.76 8.90
CA THR A 27 -8.62 -6.89 9.05
C THR A 27 -9.70 -6.87 7.98
N VAL A 28 -10.15 -8.06 7.58
CA VAL A 28 -11.33 -8.26 6.74
C VAL A 28 -12.09 -9.47 7.28
N THR A 29 -13.42 -9.41 7.26
CA THR A 29 -14.29 -10.51 7.72
C THR A 29 -15.28 -10.90 6.63
N GLY A 30 -15.84 -12.10 6.73
CA GLY A 30 -16.78 -12.63 5.73
C GLY A 30 -16.16 -12.98 4.38
N ALA A 31 -14.82 -13.03 4.29
CA ALA A 31 -14.12 -13.48 3.09
C ALA A 31 -14.16 -15.01 2.98
N ALA A 32 -14.64 -15.53 1.87
CA ALA A 32 -14.62 -16.95 1.54
C ALA A 32 -13.60 -17.21 0.40
N GLY A 33 -12.84 -18.30 0.49
CA GLY A 33 -11.85 -18.68 -0.54
C GLY A 33 -10.41 -18.18 -0.28
N GLY A 34 -10.16 -17.56 0.86
CA GLY A 34 -8.87 -16.98 1.23
C GLY A 34 -8.73 -15.51 0.80
N VAL A 35 -7.75 -14.83 1.39
CA VAL A 35 -7.50 -13.41 1.14
C VAL A 35 -6.08 -13.27 0.60
N LEU A 36 -5.95 -12.59 -0.55
CA LEU A 36 -4.67 -12.22 -1.12
C LEU A 36 -4.40 -10.75 -0.84
N LEU A 37 -3.21 -10.44 -0.34
CA LEU A 37 -2.75 -9.07 -0.12
C LEU A 37 -1.57 -8.77 -1.03
N ARG A 38 -1.64 -7.69 -1.80
CA ARG A 38 -0.53 -7.21 -2.63
C ARG A 38 -0.02 -5.88 -2.08
N PRO A 39 1.20 -5.82 -1.53
CA PRO A 39 1.78 -4.58 -1.08
C PRO A 39 2.16 -3.70 -2.28
N PHE A 40 2.08 -2.38 -2.08
CA PHE A 40 2.52 -1.41 -3.06
C PHE A 40 3.16 -0.20 -2.37
N ALA A 41 3.95 0.55 -3.14
CA ALA A 41 4.37 1.90 -2.78
C ALA A 41 4.07 2.83 -3.94
N ARG A 42 3.44 3.98 -3.65
CA ARG A 42 3.06 4.98 -4.65
C ARG A 42 3.68 6.33 -4.32
N LEU A 43 4.27 6.97 -5.33
CA LEU A 43 4.75 8.35 -5.27
C LEU A 43 3.97 9.17 -6.29
N ILE A 44 3.40 10.30 -5.84
CA ILE A 44 2.64 11.24 -6.66
C ILE A 44 3.34 12.59 -6.59
N SER A 45 3.72 13.16 -7.74
CA SER A 45 4.28 14.50 -7.83
C SER A 45 3.17 15.55 -7.70
N LYS A 46 3.51 16.75 -7.23
CA LYS A 46 2.57 17.89 -7.20
C LYS A 46 2.03 18.26 -8.59
N ASN A 47 2.72 17.85 -9.66
CA ASN A 47 2.32 18.09 -11.05
C ASN A 47 1.36 17.01 -11.58
N GLY A 48 1.06 15.97 -10.79
CA GLY A 48 0.14 14.88 -11.16
C GLY A 48 0.82 13.63 -11.72
N ASP A 49 2.14 13.61 -11.86
CA ASP A 49 2.86 12.39 -12.24
C ASP A 49 2.73 11.36 -11.12
N SER A 50 2.51 10.09 -11.46
CA SER A 50 2.38 9.04 -10.46
C SER A 50 3.09 7.78 -10.90
N VAL A 51 3.85 7.18 -9.98
CA VAL A 51 4.44 5.86 -10.14
C VAL A 51 4.03 4.98 -8.98
N THR A 52 3.67 3.73 -9.27
CA THR A 52 3.35 2.72 -8.26
C THR A 52 4.15 1.47 -8.54
N THR A 53 4.86 0.98 -7.53
CA THR A 53 5.52 -0.32 -7.56
C THR A 53 4.73 -1.32 -6.73
N TYR A 54 4.75 -2.59 -7.14
CA TYR A 54 4.04 -3.67 -6.48
C TYR A 54 5.04 -4.73 -6.02
N GLY A 55 4.86 -5.20 -4.79
CA GLY A 55 5.60 -6.34 -4.26
C GLY A 55 4.91 -7.67 -4.54
N GLU A 56 5.55 -8.73 -4.05
CA GLU A 56 4.99 -10.08 -4.09
C GLU A 56 3.68 -10.15 -3.30
N THR A 57 2.75 -10.96 -3.78
CA THR A 57 1.44 -11.15 -3.13
C THR A 57 1.59 -12.10 -1.95
N TRP A 58 0.92 -11.80 -0.85
CA TRP A 58 0.87 -12.62 0.36
C TRP A 58 -0.48 -13.36 0.44
N ASP A 59 -0.45 -14.67 0.67
CA ASP A 59 -1.65 -15.46 0.98
C ASP A 59 -1.91 -15.40 2.50
N MET A 60 -3.12 -14.99 2.89
CA MET A 60 -3.54 -14.81 4.28
C MET A 60 -4.36 -16.00 4.81
N LYS A 61 -4.18 -17.17 4.20
CA LYS A 61 -4.68 -18.45 4.72
C LYS A 61 -3.82 -18.98 5.86
#